data_AF-A0A538TV29-F1
#
_entry.id   AF-A0A538TV29-F1
#
_cell.length_a   1.000
_cell.length_b   1.000
_cell.length_c   1.000
_cell.angle_alpha   90.00
_cell.angle_beta   90.00
_cell.angle_gamma   90.00
#
_symmetry.space_group_name_H-M   'P 1'
#
loop_
_entity.id
_entity.type
_entity.pdbx_description
1 polymer ?
#
loop_
_entity_poly.entity_id
_entity_poly.type
_entity_poly.pdbx_seq_one_letter_code
_entity_poly.pdbx_strand_id
1 'polypeptide(L)'
;MPDFEQTLPDVQEILRKPISQLGLKIEGSPVERFVHQLHRELGRKGLERFKPVCYLTDEWGCPDGQPVIGIPFYLADPHLAKLERAMNDLEDEREIMMYLRHEAGHA
;
A
#
# COMPACT_ATOMS: atom_id res chain seq x y z
N MET A 1 -6.74 11.40 -25.28
CA MET A 1 -6.10 11.25 -23.95
C MET A 1 -7.14 11.63 -22.93
N PRO A 2 -7.39 10.82 -21.88
CA PRO A 2 -8.31 11.24 -20.84
C PRO A 2 -7.72 12.48 -20.17
N ASP A 3 -8.56 13.48 -19.94
CA ASP A 3 -8.16 14.81 -19.49
C ASP A 3 -7.95 14.80 -17.96
N PHE A 4 -6.94 14.05 -17.51
CA PHE A 4 -6.58 13.91 -16.09
C PHE A 4 -6.07 15.21 -15.50
N GLU A 5 -5.66 16.17 -16.33
CA GLU A 5 -5.32 17.53 -15.90
C GLU A 5 -6.54 18.26 -15.30
N GLN A 6 -7.78 17.80 -15.53
CA GLN A 6 -8.95 18.37 -14.85
C GLN A 6 -9.23 17.76 -13.48
N THR A 7 -8.33 16.95 -12.92
CA THR A 7 -8.44 16.49 -11.53
C THR A 7 -8.16 17.64 -10.54
N LEU A 8 -8.79 17.56 -9.36
CA LEU A 8 -8.78 18.57 -8.29
C LEU A 8 -7.40 19.23 -8.09
N PRO A 9 -7.31 20.53 -7.73
CA PRO A 9 -6.04 21.25 -7.56
C PRO A 9 -5.00 20.51 -6.71
N ASP A 10 -5.45 19.84 -5.66
CA ASP A 10 -4.61 19.06 -4.74
C ASP A 10 -3.89 17.88 -5.43
N VAL A 11 -4.54 17.29 -6.44
CA VAL A 11 -4.00 16.17 -7.24
C VAL A 11 -2.94 16.65 -8.22
N GLN A 12 -3.12 17.82 -8.84
CA GLN A 12 -2.12 18.40 -9.74
C GLN A 12 -0.80 18.71 -9.02
N GLU A 13 -0.84 19.14 -7.76
CA GLU A 13 0.38 19.39 -6.99
C GLU A 13 1.18 18.11 -6.72
N ILE A 14 0.50 16.98 -6.53
CA ILE A 14 1.13 15.68 -6.30
C ILE A 14 1.89 15.22 -7.54
N LEU A 15 1.29 15.34 -8.74
CA LEU A 15 1.91 14.93 -10.00
C LEU A 15 3.19 15.71 -10.34
N ARG A 16 3.41 16.88 -9.73
CA ARG A 16 4.59 17.72 -9.94
C ARG A 16 5.75 17.40 -9.00
N LYS A 17 5.57 16.48 -8.05
CA LYS A 17 6.58 16.13 -7.04
C LYS A 17 7.09 14.70 -7.27
N PRO A 18 8.39 14.43 -7.06
CA PRO A 18 8.88 13.06 -6.99
C PRO A 18 8.27 12.36 -5.76
N ILE A 19 8.07 11.04 -5.84
CA ILE A 19 7.45 10.24 -4.77
C ILE A 19 8.16 10.43 -3.42
N SER A 20 9.49 10.56 -3.43
CA SER A 20 10.29 10.79 -2.22
C SER A 20 9.97 12.10 -1.47
N GLN A 21 9.35 13.07 -2.15
CA GLN A 21 8.93 14.36 -1.56
C GLN A 21 7.48 14.35 -1.09
N LEU A 22 6.73 13.27 -1.30
CA LEU A 22 5.34 13.14 -0.86
C LEU A 22 5.22 12.82 0.64
N GLY A 23 6.33 12.45 1.29
CA GLY A 23 6.34 12.20 2.74
C GLY A 23 5.51 10.98 3.17
N LEU A 24 5.33 10.02 2.25
CA LEU A 24 4.52 8.82 2.46
C LEU A 24 5.13 7.92 3.53
N LYS A 25 4.27 7.37 4.38
CA LYS A 25 4.62 6.45 5.47
C LYS A 25 3.50 5.45 5.63
N ILE A 26 3.80 4.31 6.25
CA ILE A 26 2.74 3.37 6.65
C ILE A 26 2.09 3.89 7.93
N GLU A 27 2.88 4.43 8.86
CA GLU A 27 2.39 4.95 10.13
C GLU A 27 1.46 6.15 9.93
N GLY A 28 0.25 6.07 10.48
CA GLY A 28 -0.80 7.08 10.31
C GLY A 28 -1.50 7.07 8.94
N SER A 29 -1.17 6.12 8.06
CA SER A 29 -1.79 6.01 6.73
C SER A 29 -3.07 5.16 6.72
N PRO A 30 -3.89 5.23 5.66
CA PRO A 30 -5.03 4.34 5.48
C PRO A 30 -4.67 2.85 5.46
N VAL A 31 -3.45 2.49 5.00
CA VAL A 31 -3.03 1.08 4.87
C VAL A 31 -2.54 0.48 6.19
N GLU A 32 -2.19 1.31 7.18
CA GLU A 32 -1.70 0.88 8.50
C GLU A 32 -2.63 -0.13 9.18
N ARG A 33 -3.94 0.11 9.11
CA ARG A 33 -4.95 -0.76 9.75
C ARG A 33 -4.94 -2.18 9.20
N PHE A 34 -4.63 -2.35 7.91
CA PHE A 34 -4.55 -3.63 7.24
C PHE A 34 -3.26 -4.37 7.60
N VAL A 35 -2.13 -3.65 7.69
CA VAL A 35 -0.86 -4.20 8.20
C VAL A 35 -1.05 -4.73 9.63
N HIS A 36 -1.68 -3.94 10.51
CA HIS A 36 -2.00 -4.38 11.86
C HIS A 36 -2.98 -5.56 11.89
N GLN A 37 -3.93 -5.62 10.97
CA GLN A 37 -4.83 -6.76 10.84
C GLN A 37 -4.07 -8.03 10.47
N LEU A 38 -3.18 -7.97 9.47
CA LEU A 38 -2.32 -9.09 9.09
C LEU A 38 -1.51 -9.60 10.29
N HIS A 39 -0.81 -8.72 11.00
CA HIS A 39 0.00 -9.12 12.16
C HIS A 39 -0.84 -9.75 13.29
N ARG A 40 -2.07 -9.26 13.52
CA ARG A 40 -3.00 -9.89 14.48
C ARG A 40 -3.45 -11.27 14.02
N GLU A 41 -3.73 -11.45 12.73
CA GLU A 41 -4.13 -12.74 12.16
C GLU A 41 -3.00 -13.77 12.28
N LEU A 42 -1.76 -13.39 11.95
CA LEU A 42 -0.58 -14.24 12.13
C LEU A 42 -0.38 -14.64 13.60
N GLY A 43 -0.46 -13.68 14.53
CA GLY A 43 -0.35 -13.96 15.96
C GLY A 43 -1.41 -14.95 16.46
N ARG A 44 -2.67 -14.81 16.01
CA ARG A 44 -3.76 -15.76 16.33
C ARG A 44 -3.54 -17.17 15.79
N LYS A 45 -2.68 -17.34 14.80
CA LYS A 45 -2.27 -18.64 14.24
C LYS A 45 -1.02 -19.21 14.91
N GLY A 46 -0.51 -18.57 15.97
CA GLY A 46 0.69 -18.99 16.70
C GLY A 46 2.00 -18.51 16.07
N LEU A 47 1.93 -17.64 15.05
CA LEU A 47 3.09 -17.11 14.34
C LEU A 47 3.59 -15.81 14.99
N GLU A 48 3.74 -15.79 16.31
CA GLU A 48 4.04 -14.56 17.08
C GLU A 48 5.40 -13.93 16.73
N ARG A 49 6.36 -14.75 16.31
CA ARG A 49 7.71 -14.32 15.90
C ARG A 49 7.80 -13.93 14.44
N PHE A 50 6.81 -14.30 13.63
CA PHE A 50 6.75 -13.94 12.22
C PHE A 50 5.90 -12.69 12.05
N LYS A 51 6.59 -11.57 11.89
CA LYS A 51 5.99 -10.25 11.69
C LYS A 51 6.69 -9.58 10.51
N PRO A 52 6.27 -9.85 9.27
CA PRO A 52 6.94 -9.31 8.12
C PRO A 52 6.92 -7.78 8.16
N VAL A 53 8.06 -7.17 7.85
CA VAL A 53 8.22 -5.71 7.79
C VAL A 53 7.57 -5.22 6.51
N CYS A 54 6.66 -4.26 6.63
CA CYS A 54 5.99 -3.68 5.46
C CYS A 54 6.72 -2.40 5.03
N TYR A 55 6.84 -2.18 3.73
CA TYR A 55 7.41 -0.97 3.15
C TYR A 55 6.61 -0.53 1.91
N LEU A 56 6.73 0.73 1.52
CA LEU A 56 6.04 1.27 0.35
C LEU A 56 6.90 1.08 -0.91
N THR A 57 6.27 0.64 -1.99
CA THR A 57 6.86 0.45 -3.33
C THR A 57 5.79 0.73 -4.40
N ASP A 58 6.09 0.52 -5.66
CA ASP A 58 5.15 0.64 -6.79
C ASP A 58 4.18 -0.54 -6.94
N GLU A 59 4.56 -1.76 -6.55
CA GLU A 59 3.74 -2.97 -6.70
C GLU A 59 3.70 -3.88 -5.47
N TRP A 60 2.74 -4.80 -5.39
CA TRP A 60 2.76 -5.86 -4.36
C TRP A 60 3.95 -6.80 -4.60
N GLY A 61 4.63 -7.20 -3.53
CA GLY A 61 5.66 -8.22 -3.63
C GLY A 61 6.35 -8.57 -2.32
N CYS A 62 7.10 -9.66 -2.34
CA CYS A 62 7.94 -10.11 -1.25
C CYS A 62 9.33 -10.48 -1.82
N PRO A 63 10.36 -9.65 -1.63
CA PRO A 63 11.73 -9.98 -2.01
C PRO A 63 12.21 -11.31 -1.43
N ASP A 64 12.86 -12.13 -2.27
CA ASP A 64 13.30 -13.48 -1.90
C ASP A 64 14.21 -13.49 -0.65
N GLY A 65 13.86 -14.32 0.33
CA GLY A 65 14.69 -14.63 1.50
C GLY A 65 14.64 -13.60 2.62
N GLN A 66 13.70 -12.65 2.60
CA GLN A 66 13.49 -11.71 3.70
C GLN A 66 12.01 -11.61 4.07
N PRO A 67 11.66 -11.54 5.37
CA PRO A 67 10.27 -11.40 5.81
C PRO A 67 9.82 -9.95 5.61
N VAL A 68 9.69 -9.51 4.37
CA VAL A 68 9.36 -8.13 4.02
C VAL A 68 8.28 -8.09 2.93
N ILE A 69 7.33 -7.18 3.07
CA ILE A 69 6.18 -7.04 2.15
C ILE A 69 6.20 -5.63 1.56
N GLY A 70 6.31 -5.56 0.24
CA GLY A 70 6.10 -4.38 -0.56
C GLY A 70 4.61 -4.10 -0.72
N ILE A 71 4.21 -2.87 -0.40
CA ILE A 71 2.84 -2.37 -0.52
C ILE A 71 2.84 -1.22 -1.52
N PRO A 72 1.91 -1.20 -2.50
CA PRO A 72 1.77 -0.08 -3.42
C PRO A 72 1.57 1.25 -2.69
N PHE A 73 2.39 2.24 -3.03
CA PHE A 73 2.50 3.51 -2.30
C PHE A 73 1.21 4.35 -2.35
N TYR A 74 0.37 4.17 -3.39
CA TYR A 74 -0.89 4.88 -3.53
C TYR A 74 -1.91 4.50 -2.44
N LEU A 75 -1.74 3.36 -1.78
CA LEU A 75 -2.57 2.95 -0.63
C LEU A 75 -2.25 3.73 0.65
N ALA A 76 -1.11 4.43 0.70
CA ALA A 76 -0.67 5.20 1.85
C ALA A 76 -1.30 6.61 1.93
N ASP A 77 -1.92 7.11 0.86
CA ASP A 77 -2.53 8.45 0.84
C ASP A 77 -3.85 8.47 0.03
N PRO A 78 -4.95 9.03 0.58
CA PRO A 78 -6.24 9.07 -0.11
C PRO A 78 -6.25 9.85 -1.43
N HIS A 79 -5.38 10.86 -1.61
CA HIS A 79 -5.29 11.60 -2.87
C HIS A 79 -4.58 10.79 -3.94
N LEU A 80 -3.55 10.03 -3.56
CA LEU A 80 -2.91 9.06 -4.45
C LEU A 80 -3.85 7.92 -4.84
N ALA A 81 -4.64 7.39 -3.90
CA ALA A 81 -5.64 6.38 -4.22
C ALA A 81 -6.71 6.89 -5.21
N LYS A 82 -7.09 8.18 -5.11
CA LYS A 82 -8.00 8.82 -6.10
C LYS A 82 -7.37 8.93 -7.48
N LEU A 83 -6.07 9.24 -7.53
CA LEU A 83 -5.30 9.27 -8.77
C LEU A 83 -5.23 7.89 -9.41
N GLU A 84 -4.87 6.88 -8.62
CA GLU A 84 -4.78 5.49 -9.08
C GLU A 84 -6.11 5.04 -9.66
N ARG A 85 -7.21 5.25 -8.94
CA ARG A 85 -8.57 4.91 -9.40
C ARG A 85 -8.98 5.58 -10.72
N ALA A 86 -8.41 6.74 -11.04
CA ALA A 86 -8.69 7.41 -12.32
C ALA A 86 -7.93 6.75 -13.49
N MET A 87 -6.78 6.13 -13.21
CA MET A 87 -5.88 5.57 -14.22
C MET A 87 -6.00 4.04 -14.35
N ASN A 88 -6.23 3.35 -13.25
CA ASN A 88 -6.25 1.90 -13.08
C ASN A 88 -7.38 1.50 -12.10
N ASP A 89 -7.53 0.21 -11.87
CA ASP A 89 -8.43 -0.31 -10.83
C ASP A 89 -7.74 -0.22 -9.46
N LEU A 90 -8.39 0.46 -8.50
CA LEU A 90 -7.92 0.59 -7.12
C LEU A 90 -8.41 -0.59 -6.28
N GLU A 91 -7.52 -1.19 -5.51
CA GLU A 91 -7.86 -2.29 -4.61
C GLU A 91 -8.85 -1.87 -3.52
N ASP A 92 -9.89 -2.67 -3.33
CA ASP A 92 -10.78 -2.55 -2.20
C ASP A 92 -10.17 -3.14 -0.91
N GLU A 93 -10.85 -2.96 0.23
CA GLU A 93 -10.35 -3.47 1.52
C GLU A 93 -10.13 -5.00 1.54
N ARG A 94 -10.92 -5.73 0.75
CA ARG A 94 -10.84 -7.19 0.65
C ARG A 94 -9.63 -7.59 -0.18
N GLU A 95 -9.37 -6.90 -1.28
CA GLU A 95 -8.22 -7.11 -2.17
C GLU A 95 -6.91 -6.76 -1.46
N ILE A 96 -6.85 -5.63 -0.74
CA ILE A 96 -5.68 -5.26 0.07
C ILE A 96 -5.35 -6.39 1.05
N MET A 97 -6.34 -6.91 1.77
CA MET A 97 -6.14 -8.03 2.70
C MET A 97 -5.85 -9.36 2.01
N MET A 98 -6.27 -9.54 0.76
CA MET A 98 -5.91 -10.72 -0.04
C MET A 98 -4.42 -10.69 -0.41
N TYR A 99 -3.93 -9.57 -0.95
CA TYR A 99 -2.53 -9.41 -1.33
C TYR A 99 -1.60 -9.46 -0.12
N LEU A 100 -1.91 -8.75 0.98
CA LEU A 100 -1.12 -8.82 2.21
C LEU A 100 -0.91 -10.25 2.73
N ARG A 101 -1.94 -11.09 2.65
CA ARG A 101 -1.84 -12.50 3.06
C ARG A 101 -1.07 -13.34 2.05
N HIS A 102 -1.22 -13.05 0.77
CA HIS A 102 -0.46 -13.72 -0.30
C HIS A 102 1.04 -13.46 -0.12
N GLU A 103 1.44 -12.20 -0.02
CA GLU A 103 2.86 -11.82 0.17
C GLU A 103 3.41 -12.33 1.51
N ALA A 104 2.61 -12.28 2.58
CA ALA A 104 2.99 -12.90 3.86
C ALA A 104 3.16 -14.43 3.78
N GLY A 105 2.57 -15.08 2.77
CA GLY A 105 2.76 -16.51 2.51
C GLY A 105 4.06 -16.82 1.77
N HIS A 106 4.65 -15.83 1.08
CA HIS A 106 5.97 -15.94 0.45
C HIS A 106 7.10 -15.63 1.42
N ALA A 107 6.86 -14.71 2.36
CA ALA A 107 7.80 -14.22 3.38
C ALA A 107 8.26 -15.25 4.44
#